data_AF-A0A4V2Y9P0-F1
#
_entry.id   AF-A0A4V2Y9P0-F1
#
_cell.length_a   1.000
_cell.length_b   1.000
_cell.length_c   1.000
_cell.angle_alpha   90.00
_cell.angle_beta   90.00
_cell.angle_gamma   90.00
#
_symmetry.space_group_name_H-M   'P 1'
#
loop_
_entity.id
_entity.type
_entity.pdbx_description
1 polymer ?
#
loop_
_entity_poly.entity_id
_entity_poly.type
_entity_poly.pdbx_seq_one_letter_code
_entity_poly.pdbx_strand_id
1 'polypeptide(L)'
;MDVETVRAVADTVAELHDGLDTGEGISGPAARRVIKAAARATVFEGTTINAATARKLIASEDLMIYDNPQAFVLCHYKRAQALCHRDDVKDTPSLDHCVPGCGNIVRTDRHAAGLRNRADVLDKRAAHAPQPVGDRLRARAGKLRDLADAHDRTRIVSNQKVL
;
A
#
# COMPACT_ATOMS: atom_id res chain seq x y z
N MET A 1 4.45 -18.68 6.01
CA MET A 1 4.21 -17.88 4.79
C MET A 1 4.63 -18.72 3.60
N ASP A 2 3.80 -18.83 2.57
CA ASP A 2 4.10 -19.62 1.36
C ASP A 2 5.00 -18.84 0.37
N VAL A 3 5.52 -19.56 -0.64
CA VAL A 3 6.48 -19.02 -1.62
C VAL A 3 5.84 -17.94 -2.50
N GLU A 4 4.56 -18.08 -2.86
CA GLU A 4 3.88 -17.09 -3.70
C GLU A 4 3.71 -15.76 -2.97
N THR A 5 3.39 -15.81 -1.67
CA THR A 5 3.33 -14.62 -0.81
C THR A 5 4.69 -13.94 -0.72
N VAL A 6 5.78 -14.71 -0.57
CA VAL A 6 7.14 -14.16 -0.55
C VAL A 6 7.47 -13.47 -1.87
N ARG A 7 7.12 -14.09 -2.99
CA ARG A 7 7.34 -13.51 -4.32
C ARG A 7 6.55 -12.21 -4.49
N ALA A 8 5.28 -12.20 -4.13
CA ALA A 8 4.45 -11.00 -4.18
C ALA A 8 5.02 -9.85 -3.34
N VAL A 9 5.59 -10.16 -2.16
CA VAL A 9 6.30 -9.16 -1.33
C VAL A 9 7.55 -8.65 -2.05
N ALA A 10 8.35 -9.52 -2.65
CA ALA A 10 9.55 -9.11 -3.41
C ALA A 10 9.18 -8.20 -4.59
N ASP A 11 8.16 -8.57 -5.37
CA ASP A 11 7.67 -7.80 -6.50
C ASP A 11 7.15 -6.42 -6.03
N THR A 12 6.38 -6.38 -4.93
CA THR A 12 5.90 -5.12 -4.32
C THR A 12 7.05 -4.20 -3.93
N VAL A 13 8.10 -4.77 -3.33
CA VAL A 13 9.29 -4.01 -2.88
C VAL A 13 10.10 -3.49 -4.06
N ALA A 14 10.25 -4.27 -5.13
CA ALA A 14 10.92 -3.86 -6.36
C ALA A 14 10.16 -2.72 -7.07
N GLU A 15 8.84 -2.88 -7.29
CA GLU A 15 8.02 -1.83 -7.90
C GLU A 15 8.04 -0.51 -7.10
N LEU A 16 8.15 -0.62 -5.78
CA LEU A 16 8.23 0.54 -4.90
C LEU A 16 9.58 1.26 -5.02
N HIS A 17 10.68 0.50 -5.22
CA HIS A 17 11.99 1.07 -5.46
C HIS A 17 12.01 1.84 -6.79
N ASP A 18 11.53 1.23 -7.87
CA ASP A 18 11.42 1.87 -9.19
C ASP A 18 10.52 3.11 -9.16
N GLY A 19 9.41 3.04 -8.42
CA GLY A 19 8.53 4.17 -8.17
C GLY A 19 9.27 5.33 -7.50
N LEU A 20 10.03 5.06 -6.44
CA LEU A 20 10.81 6.09 -5.75
C LEU A 20 11.89 6.72 -6.65
N ASP A 21 12.56 5.92 -7.46
CA ASP A 21 13.61 6.39 -8.38
C ASP A 21 13.04 7.28 -9.50
N THR A 22 11.80 7.04 -9.89
CA THR A 22 11.06 7.88 -10.86
C THR A 22 10.32 9.06 -10.21
N GLY A 23 10.44 9.24 -8.90
CA GLY A 23 9.88 10.37 -8.15
C GLY A 23 8.46 10.16 -7.63
N GLU A 24 7.98 8.92 -7.53
CA GLU A 24 6.68 8.58 -6.92
C GLU A 24 6.62 9.09 -5.48
N GLY A 25 5.54 9.80 -5.15
CA GLY A 25 5.28 10.27 -3.80
C GLY A 25 4.77 9.15 -2.89
N ILE A 26 5.19 9.16 -1.63
CA ILE A 26 4.76 8.19 -0.61
C ILE A 26 4.20 8.91 0.62
N SER A 27 2.99 8.54 1.06
CA SER A 27 2.33 9.08 2.26
C SER A 27 1.88 7.98 3.23
N GLY A 28 1.49 8.40 4.43
CA GLY A 28 0.93 7.53 5.47
C GLY A 28 1.86 7.31 6.68
N PRO A 29 1.35 6.73 7.78
CA PRO A 29 2.10 6.56 9.03
C PRO A 29 3.41 5.77 8.88
N ALA A 30 3.45 4.83 7.92
CA ALA A 30 4.62 4.00 7.68
C ALA A 30 5.52 4.51 6.54
N ALA A 31 5.20 5.65 5.91
CA ALA A 31 5.87 6.15 4.70
C ALA A 31 7.40 6.21 4.82
N ARG A 32 7.91 6.86 5.88
CA ARG A 32 9.36 6.99 6.10
C ARG A 32 10.06 5.64 6.25
N ARG A 33 9.40 4.67 6.90
CA ARG A 33 9.96 3.32 7.06
C ARG A 33 10.01 2.58 5.73
N VAL A 34 8.96 2.73 4.93
CA VAL A 34 8.84 2.14 3.60
C VAL A 34 9.87 2.71 2.63
N ILE A 35 10.07 4.03 2.62
CA ILE A 35 11.13 4.68 1.82
C ILE A 35 12.51 4.11 2.17
N LYS A 36 12.82 3.96 3.47
CA LYS A 36 14.08 3.39 3.93
C LYS A 36 14.25 1.91 3.55
N ALA A 37 13.16 1.14 3.57
CA ALA A 37 13.14 -0.25 3.16
C ALA A 37 13.37 -0.40 1.65
N ALA A 38 12.66 0.38 0.84
CA ALA A 38 12.80 0.39 -0.61
C ALA A 38 14.19 0.82 -1.08
N ALA A 39 14.84 1.79 -0.41
CA ALA A 39 16.23 2.16 -0.71
C ALA A 39 17.24 1.01 -0.50
N ARG A 40 16.86 -0.05 0.22
CA ARG A 40 17.66 -1.26 0.45
C ARG A 40 17.23 -2.44 -0.44
N ALA A 41 16.27 -2.23 -1.34
CA ALA A 41 15.65 -3.26 -2.16
C ALA A 41 16.51 -3.73 -3.35
N THR A 42 17.60 -3.02 -3.67
CA THR A 42 18.51 -3.34 -4.79
C THR A 42 19.06 -4.76 -4.79
N VAL A 43 18.90 -5.48 -3.67
CA VAL A 43 19.31 -6.88 -3.49
C VAL A 43 18.43 -7.89 -4.25
N PHE A 44 17.27 -7.48 -4.80
CA PHE A 44 16.30 -8.40 -5.41
C PHE A 44 16.06 -8.20 -6.91
N GLU A 45 16.57 -7.11 -7.49
CA GLU A 45 16.42 -6.84 -8.93
C GLU A 45 17.07 -7.96 -9.75
N GLY A 46 16.33 -8.52 -10.72
CA GLY A 46 16.80 -9.61 -11.58
C GLY A 46 17.09 -10.94 -10.87
N THR A 47 16.81 -11.07 -9.57
CA THR A 47 17.14 -12.27 -8.80
C THR A 47 16.00 -13.28 -8.87
N THR A 48 16.28 -14.51 -9.33
CA THR A 48 15.32 -15.61 -9.23
C THR A 48 14.99 -15.89 -7.75
N ILE A 49 13.73 -15.73 -7.35
CA ILE A 49 13.26 -16.06 -6.00
C ILE A 49 13.23 -17.59 -5.86
N ASN A 50 14.33 -18.15 -5.34
CA ASN A 50 14.42 -19.55 -4.95
C ASN A 50 14.23 -19.69 -3.42
N ALA A 51 14.22 -20.93 -2.92
CA ALA A 51 14.01 -21.20 -1.49
C ALA A 51 15.03 -20.48 -0.56
N ALA A 52 16.26 -20.25 -1.01
CA ALA A 52 17.27 -19.55 -0.21
C ALA A 52 17.03 -18.04 -0.16
N THR A 53 16.74 -17.41 -1.30
CA THR A 53 16.41 -15.99 -1.38
C THR A 53 15.09 -15.69 -0.65
N ALA A 54 14.11 -16.59 -0.77
CA ALA A 54 12.85 -16.51 -0.04
C ALA A 54 13.06 -16.48 1.47
N ARG A 55 13.91 -17.36 2.02
CA ARG A 55 14.24 -17.35 3.46
C ARG A 55 14.90 -16.05 3.91
N LYS A 56 15.78 -15.47 3.09
CA LYS A 56 16.41 -14.16 3.39
C LYS A 56 15.37 -13.03 3.42
N LEU A 57 14.40 -13.04 2.51
CA LEU A 57 13.31 -12.07 2.50
C LEU A 57 12.41 -12.21 3.73
N ILE A 58 12.01 -13.44 4.07
CA ILE A 58 11.21 -13.74 5.26
C ILE A 58 11.91 -13.26 6.54
N ALA A 59 13.22 -13.45 6.64
CA ALA A 59 14.01 -13.00 7.79
C ALA A 59 14.13 -11.46 7.88
N SER A 60 13.82 -10.74 6.80
CA SER A 60 13.94 -9.29 6.70
C SER A 60 12.59 -8.62 7.00
N GLU A 61 12.27 -8.45 8.27
CA GLU A 61 11.00 -7.81 8.69
C GLU A 61 10.77 -6.40 8.13
N ASP A 62 11.82 -5.69 7.72
CA ASP A 62 11.72 -4.37 7.10
C ASP A 62 11.23 -4.42 5.65
N LEU A 63 11.31 -5.58 5.00
CA LEU A 63 10.88 -5.80 3.61
C LEU A 63 9.48 -6.41 3.54
N MET A 64 8.84 -6.69 4.68
CA MET A 64 7.50 -7.26 4.77
C MET A 64 6.44 -6.20 4.42
N ILE A 65 6.37 -5.85 3.13
CA ILE A 65 5.47 -4.86 2.56
C ILE A 65 4.49 -5.61 1.66
N TYR A 66 3.22 -5.59 2.06
CA TYR A 66 2.14 -6.26 1.34
C TYR A 66 1.30 -5.24 0.58
N ASP A 67 0.98 -5.52 -0.68
CA ASP A 67 -0.02 -4.74 -1.41
C ASP A 67 -1.45 -5.12 -0.99
N ASN A 68 -2.32 -4.12 -0.84
CA ASN A 68 -3.76 -4.28 -0.67
C ASN A 68 -4.50 -3.40 -1.70
N PRO A 69 -4.70 -3.92 -2.92
CA PRO A 69 -5.30 -3.14 -4.00
C PRO A 69 -6.77 -2.80 -3.71
N GLN A 70 -7.46 -3.58 -2.88
CA GLN A 70 -8.87 -3.33 -2.53
C GLN A 70 -9.03 -2.11 -1.60
N ALA A 71 -8.04 -1.86 -0.74
CA ALA A 71 -8.02 -0.71 0.17
C ALA A 71 -7.17 0.46 -0.34
N PHE A 72 -6.51 0.30 -1.49
CA PHE A 72 -5.56 1.25 -2.07
C PHE A 72 -4.47 1.67 -1.06
N VAL A 73 -3.83 0.67 -0.46
CA VAL A 73 -2.72 0.87 0.48
C VAL A 73 -1.67 -0.23 0.31
N LEU A 74 -0.42 0.11 0.59
CA LEU A 74 0.57 -0.86 1.02
C LEU A 74 0.50 -1.01 2.55
N CYS A 75 0.82 -2.21 3.04
CA CYS A 75 0.95 -2.54 4.45
C CYS A 75 2.41 -2.87 4.74
N HIS A 76 3.14 -1.93 5.34
CA HIS A 76 4.45 -2.24 5.92
C HIS A 76 4.23 -2.92 7.26
N TYR A 77 4.13 -4.24 7.21
CA TYR A 77 3.59 -5.03 8.30
C TYR A 77 4.55 -5.07 9.49
N LYS A 78 4.20 -4.33 10.54
CA LYS A 78 4.69 -4.58 11.89
C LYS A 78 3.52 -5.09 12.72
N ARG A 79 3.66 -6.29 13.27
CA ARG A 79 2.61 -6.97 14.05
C ARG A 79 2.06 -6.08 15.17
N ALA A 80 2.93 -5.41 15.93
CA ALA A 80 2.54 -4.53 17.03
C ALA A 80 1.67 -3.31 16.62
N GLN A 81 1.66 -2.96 15.33
CA GLN A 81 0.88 -1.84 14.77
C GLN A 81 -0.32 -2.32 13.93
N ALA A 82 -0.51 -3.63 13.80
CA ALA A 82 -1.49 -4.23 12.91
C ALA A 82 -2.88 -4.32 13.56
N LEU A 83 -3.73 -3.35 13.27
CA LEU A 83 -5.12 -3.32 13.76
C LEU A 83 -6.04 -4.39 13.12
N CYS A 84 -5.54 -5.13 12.13
CA CYS A 84 -6.26 -6.23 11.48
C CYS A 84 -6.28 -7.53 12.32
N HIS A 85 -5.47 -7.61 13.38
CA HIS A 85 -5.27 -8.81 14.22
C HIS A 85 -6.05 -8.76 15.52
N ARG A 86 -7.35 -8.48 15.45
CA ARG A 86 -8.17 -8.27 16.67
C ARG A 86 -8.14 -9.47 17.62
N ASP A 87 -8.08 -10.70 17.10
CA ASP A 87 -8.27 -11.91 17.92
C ASP A 87 -7.29 -13.08 17.62
N ASP A 88 -6.36 -12.94 16.65
CA ASP A 88 -5.54 -14.07 16.16
C ASP A 88 -4.01 -13.81 16.18
N VAL A 89 -3.25 -14.88 16.43
CA VAL A 89 -1.79 -14.90 16.21
C VAL A 89 -1.48 -15.34 14.78
N LYS A 90 -1.42 -14.37 13.86
CA LYS A 90 -0.94 -14.60 12.46
C LYS A 90 0.37 -13.87 12.16
N ASP A 91 1.27 -14.52 11.44
CA ASP A 91 2.54 -13.94 11.00
C ASP A 91 2.43 -13.09 9.72
N THR A 92 1.23 -13.00 9.15
CA THR A 92 0.90 -12.20 7.97
C THR A 92 -0.32 -11.31 8.27
N PRO A 93 -0.52 -10.18 7.58
CA PRO A 93 -1.68 -9.32 7.79
C PRO A 93 -2.97 -9.93 7.22
N SER A 94 -4.10 -9.71 7.91
CA SER A 94 -5.44 -9.97 7.38
C SER A 94 -5.90 -8.76 6.56
N LEU A 95 -5.57 -8.73 5.26
CA LEU A 95 -5.75 -7.56 4.39
C LEU A 95 -7.22 -7.18 4.18
N ASP A 96 -8.13 -8.14 4.26
CA ASP A 96 -9.58 -7.97 4.24
C ASP A 96 -10.12 -7.21 5.47
N HIS A 97 -9.40 -7.28 6.61
CA HIS A 97 -9.72 -6.59 7.86
C HIS A 97 -9.00 -5.24 8.00
N CYS A 98 -8.41 -4.71 6.92
CA CYS A 98 -7.70 -3.43 6.96
C CYS A 98 -8.66 -2.28 7.32
N VAL A 99 -8.28 -1.46 8.30
CA VAL A 99 -9.07 -0.31 8.76
C VAL A 99 -8.30 1.01 8.62
N PRO A 100 -8.99 2.12 8.32
CA PRO A 100 -8.40 3.46 8.39
C PRO A 100 -7.77 3.70 9.78
N GLY A 101 -6.57 4.28 9.82
CA GLY A 101 -5.84 4.57 11.06
C GLY A 101 -4.81 3.52 11.47
N CYS A 102 -4.71 2.39 10.77
CA CYS A 102 -3.65 1.41 11.02
C CYS A 102 -2.25 2.00 10.79
N GLY A 103 -1.33 1.80 11.74
CA GLY A 103 0.04 2.36 11.71
C GLY A 103 0.96 1.77 10.64
N ASN A 104 0.50 0.72 9.96
CA ASN A 104 1.22 0.06 8.85
C ASN A 104 0.87 0.63 7.46
N ILE A 105 -0.12 1.53 7.38
CA ILE A 105 -0.60 2.03 6.09
C ILE A 105 0.43 2.93 5.41
N VAL A 106 0.61 2.67 4.11
CA VAL A 106 1.29 3.53 3.16
C VAL A 106 0.43 3.70 1.91
N ARG A 107 0.51 4.87 1.28
CA ARG A 107 -0.07 5.12 -0.05
C ARG A 107 0.98 5.71 -0.96
N THR A 108 0.90 5.34 -2.23
CA THR A 108 1.71 5.91 -3.31
C THR A 108 0.83 6.73 -4.25
N ASP A 109 1.44 7.43 -5.20
CA ASP A 109 0.70 8.20 -6.22
C ASP A 109 -0.25 7.31 -7.03
N ARG A 110 0.18 6.08 -7.37
CA ARG A 110 -0.68 5.08 -8.02
C ARG A 110 -1.94 4.77 -7.21
N HIS A 111 -1.81 4.65 -5.90
CA HIS A 111 -2.95 4.44 -5.00
C HIS A 111 -3.88 5.65 -4.97
N ALA A 112 -3.34 6.88 -4.93
CA ALA A 112 -4.14 8.10 -4.99
C ALA A 112 -4.92 8.21 -6.31
N ALA A 113 -4.31 7.86 -7.45
CA ALA A 113 -4.99 7.77 -8.73
C ALA A 113 -6.10 6.70 -8.71
N GLY A 114 -5.83 5.51 -8.16
CA GLY A 114 -6.82 4.45 -7.98
C GLY A 114 -8.03 4.86 -7.12
N LEU A 115 -7.78 5.59 -6.03
CA LEU A 115 -8.83 6.16 -5.18
C LEU A 115 -9.75 7.11 -5.96
N ARG A 116 -9.18 8.01 -6.77
CA ARG A 116 -9.94 8.94 -7.62
C ARG A 116 -10.76 8.21 -8.67
N ASN A 117 -10.15 7.28 -9.39
CA ASN A 117 -10.83 6.45 -10.38
C ASN A 117 -12.02 5.69 -9.76
N ARG A 118 -11.82 5.14 -8.55
CA ARG A 118 -12.89 4.42 -7.85
C ARG A 118 -14.01 5.36 -7.41
N ALA A 119 -13.69 6.57 -6.96
CA ALA A 119 -14.68 7.60 -6.62
C ALA A 119 -15.54 7.96 -7.84
N ASP A 120 -14.93 8.17 -9.00
CA ASP A 120 -15.65 8.51 -10.23
C ASP A 120 -16.58 7.39 -10.69
N VAL A 121 -16.17 6.13 -10.55
CA VAL A 121 -17.04 4.97 -10.80
C VAL A 121 -18.24 4.95 -9.84
N LEU A 122 -18.04 5.31 -8.57
CA LEU A 122 -19.14 5.35 -7.60
C LEU A 122 -20.13 6.48 -7.91
N ASP A 123 -19.66 7.65 -8.33
CA ASP A 123 -20.54 8.77 -8.71
C ASP A 123 -21.36 8.47 -9.97
N LYS A 124 -20.74 7.86 -10.99
CA LYS A 124 -21.47 7.37 -12.17
C LYS A 124 -22.58 6.40 -11.79
N ARG A 125 -22.31 5.48 -10.86
CA ARG A 125 -23.35 4.55 -10.34
C ARG A 125 -24.42 5.29 -9.54
N ALA A 126 -24.04 6.29 -8.74
CA ALA A 126 -24.95 7.07 -7.93
C ALA A 126 -25.97 7.86 -8.76
N ALA A 127 -25.57 8.32 -9.95
CA ALA A 127 -26.45 9.04 -10.88
C ALA A 127 -27.63 8.19 -11.38
N HIS A 128 -27.50 6.86 -11.35
CA HIS A 128 -28.53 5.91 -11.81
C HIS A 128 -29.17 5.10 -10.67
N ALA A 129 -28.86 5.43 -9.41
CA ALA A 129 -29.36 4.73 -8.25
C ALA A 129 -30.53 5.49 -7.58
N PRO A 130 -31.48 4.79 -6.93
CA PRO A 130 -32.48 5.44 -6.09
C PRO A 130 -31.81 6.33 -5.04
N GLN A 131 -32.44 7.45 -4.69
CA GLN A 131 -31.80 8.52 -3.91
C GLN A 131 -31.05 8.03 -2.66
N PRO A 132 -31.62 7.18 -1.77
CA PRO A 132 -30.89 6.73 -0.58
C PRO A 132 -29.62 5.92 -0.89
N VAL A 133 -29.63 5.17 -2.00
CA VAL A 133 -28.45 4.42 -2.47
C VAL A 133 -27.44 5.36 -3.11
N GLY A 134 -27.92 6.29 -3.96
CA GLY A 134 -27.09 7.31 -4.59
C GLY A 134 -26.35 8.16 -3.56
N ASP A 135 -27.02 8.59 -2.50
CA ASP A 135 -26.42 9.41 -1.43
C ASP A 135 -25.29 8.65 -0.71
N ARG A 136 -25.49 7.36 -0.40
CA ARG A 136 -24.43 6.51 0.18
C ARG A 136 -23.24 6.33 -0.76
N LEU A 137 -23.48 6.16 -2.06
CA LEU A 137 -22.42 6.01 -3.05
C LEU A 137 -21.59 7.29 -3.18
N ARG A 138 -22.24 8.47 -3.25
CA ARG A 138 -21.57 9.77 -3.28
C ARG A 138 -20.78 10.03 -2.00
N ALA A 139 -21.34 9.70 -0.83
CA ALA A 139 -20.62 9.82 0.44
C ALA A 139 -19.36 8.93 0.48
N ARG A 140 -19.43 7.73 -0.09
CA ARG A 140 -18.26 6.85 -0.21
C ARG A 140 -17.24 7.41 -1.22
N ALA A 141 -17.69 7.96 -2.35
CA ALA A 141 -16.83 8.61 -3.33
C ALA A 141 -16.07 9.80 -2.71
N GLY A 142 -16.77 10.65 -1.93
CA GLY A 142 -16.17 11.74 -1.16
C GLY A 142 -15.03 11.26 -0.25
N LYS A 143 -15.26 10.22 0.56
CA LYS A 143 -14.21 9.64 1.42
C LYS A 143 -12.98 9.15 0.65
N LEU A 144 -13.16 8.59 -0.54
CA LEU A 144 -12.04 8.14 -1.37
C LEU A 144 -11.23 9.33 -1.90
N ARG A 145 -11.90 10.41 -2.30
CA ARG A 145 -11.24 11.66 -2.71
C ARG A 145 -10.47 12.29 -1.54
N ASP A 146 -11.08 12.35 -0.36
CA ASP A 146 -10.41 12.87 0.84
C ASP A 146 -9.09 12.14 1.14
N LEU A 147 -9.07 10.81 0.96
CA LEU A 147 -7.85 10.00 1.13
C LEU A 147 -6.79 10.31 0.06
N ALA A 148 -7.20 10.52 -1.19
CA ALA A 148 -6.29 10.90 -2.28
C ALA A 148 -5.71 12.30 -2.05
N ASP A 149 -6.55 13.26 -1.65
CA ASP A 149 -6.11 14.63 -1.37
C ASP A 149 -5.22 14.71 -0.13
N ALA A 150 -5.51 13.90 0.90
CA ALA A 150 -4.61 13.75 2.04
C ALA A 150 -3.25 13.20 1.62
N HIS A 151 -3.21 12.26 0.68
CA HIS A 151 -1.96 11.78 0.12
C HIS A 151 -1.20 12.91 -0.58
N ASP A 152 -1.82 13.64 -1.51
CA ASP A 152 -1.15 14.73 -2.24
C ASP A 152 -0.54 15.78 -1.30
N ARG A 153 -1.24 16.13 -0.21
CA ARG A 153 -0.78 17.10 0.78
C ARG A 153 0.39 16.62 1.65
N THR A 154 0.49 15.31 1.88
CA THR A 154 1.41 14.75 2.90
C THR A 154 2.47 13.82 2.34
N ARG A 155 2.42 13.53 1.03
CA ARG A 155 3.38 12.64 0.38
C ARG A 155 4.78 13.23 0.45
N ILE A 156 5.72 12.35 0.77
CA ILE A 156 7.15 12.58 0.71
C ILE A 156 7.57 12.19 -0.70
N VAL A 157 8.17 13.11 -1.43
CA VAL A 157 8.81 12.86 -2.73
C VAL A 157 10.32 12.80 -2.51
N SER A 158 11.00 11.81 -3.10
CA SER A 158 12.45 11.76 -3.06
C SER A 158 13.01 12.85 -3.97
N ASN A 159 13.69 13.84 -3.41
CA ASN A 159 14.28 14.93 -4.18
C ASN A 159 15.65 14.52 -4.73
N GLN A 160 15.75 13.38 -5.41
CA GLN A 160 17.00 12.95 -6.06
C GLN A 160 17.06 13.51 -7.48
N LYS A 161 17.46 14.79 -7.58
CA LYS A 161 18.30 15.21 -8.71
C LYS A 161 19.72 14.74 -8.38
N VAL A 162 20.06 13.53 -8.79
CA VAL A 162 21.47 13.14 -8.91
C VAL A 162 21.96 13.78 -10.22
N LEU A 163 22.76 14.84 -10.07
CA LEU A 163 23.65 15.35 -11.12
C LEU A 163 24.89 14.46 -11.21
#